data_AF-A0A806JB88-F1
#
_entry.id   AF-A0A806JB88-F1
#
_cell.length_a   1.000
_cell.length_b   1.000
_cell.length_c   1.000
_cell.angle_alpha   90.00
_cell.angle_beta   90.00
_cell.angle_gamma   90.00
#
_symmetry.space_group_name_H-M   'P 1'
#
loop_
_entity.id
_entity.type
_entity.pdbx_description
1 polymer ?
#
loop_
_entity_poly.entity_id
_entity_poly.type
_entity_poly.pdbx_seq_one_letter_code
_entity_poly.pdbx_strand_id
1 'polypeptide(L)'
;MLDLILSTESKVLSTNIKTFEEQANAYLATLTTTFETDDDFAKADSEVKELKEIEDKIRTAIEQTHSGEIAELISTAEQIAERFRQERLNREKVVKNRKAEIKESIISQAFERILTIKGSHESDVSLALERNIPKENIKKRLEDATKRRSTLATLTSAVNAEETAITAEIGAEAARISARRKLIPIHYEYLFKDWLVLIAGEEELEPIIQQRIAEEEQREAEIKAKAEQEAKAKAEAEKVQAEAKAIADEMAQQQAVENPQDFAKTETTEPLGDFVITIRLNQTIQSHAVNIARELKAKFGDCVSLNKAK
;
A
#
# COMPACT_ATOMS: atom_id res chain seq x y z
N MET A 1 -44.96 -30.70 -40.76
CA MET A 1 -45.99 -30.02 -39.96
C MET A 1 -46.65 -31.11 -39.11
N LEU A 2 -46.44 -31.10 -37.80
CA LEU A 2 -47.04 -32.07 -36.87
C LEU A 2 -48.43 -31.54 -36.49
N ASP A 3 -49.48 -32.16 -37.00
CA ASP A 3 -50.86 -31.83 -36.64
C ASP A 3 -51.49 -33.05 -35.94
N LEU A 4 -51.93 -32.85 -34.70
CA LEU A 4 -52.63 -33.84 -33.89
C LEU A 4 -54.15 -33.65 -34.07
N ILE A 5 -54.84 -34.66 -34.59
CA ILE A 5 -56.30 -34.65 -34.77
C ILE A 5 -56.91 -35.69 -33.81
N LEU A 6 -57.74 -35.22 -32.88
CA LEU A 6 -58.52 -36.07 -31.97
C LEU A 6 -59.99 -36.08 -32.43
N SER A 7 -60.52 -37.26 -32.80
CA SER A 7 -61.89 -37.46 -33.34
C SER A 7 -62.49 -38.75 -32.77
N THR A 8 -63.78 -39.04 -32.97
CA THR A 8 -64.54 -40.08 -32.23
C THR A 8 -64.44 -41.53 -32.78
N GLU A 9 -63.53 -41.85 -33.70
CA GLU A 9 -63.35 -43.23 -34.24
C GLU A 9 -62.15 -43.99 -33.63
N SER A 10 -62.43 -44.99 -32.78
CA SER A 10 -61.54 -45.47 -31.70
C SER A 10 -60.26 -46.26 -32.06
N LYS A 11 -60.07 -46.76 -33.30
CA LYS A 11 -58.91 -47.62 -33.63
C LYS A 11 -57.75 -46.91 -34.35
N VAL A 12 -58.05 -45.86 -35.12
CA VAL A 12 -57.02 -45.05 -35.82
C VAL A 12 -56.31 -44.10 -34.85
N LEU A 13 -56.99 -43.71 -33.76
CA LEU A 13 -56.50 -42.76 -32.75
C LEU A 13 -55.38 -43.33 -31.86
N SER A 14 -55.48 -44.57 -31.41
CA SER A 14 -54.47 -45.18 -30.52
C SER A 14 -53.15 -45.45 -31.25
N THR A 15 -53.19 -45.71 -32.55
CA THR A 15 -52.00 -45.77 -33.41
C THR A 15 -51.44 -44.37 -33.65
N ASN A 16 -52.31 -43.38 -33.93
CA ASN A 16 -51.89 -42.00 -34.16
C ASN A 16 -51.19 -41.39 -32.94
N ILE A 17 -51.73 -41.54 -31.73
CA ILE A 17 -51.13 -40.93 -30.54
C ILE A 17 -49.77 -41.54 -30.19
N LYS A 18 -49.58 -42.85 -30.40
CA LYS A 18 -48.29 -43.52 -30.18
C LYS A 18 -47.26 -43.06 -31.20
N THR A 19 -47.64 -43.01 -32.48
CA THR A 19 -46.77 -42.48 -33.54
C THR A 19 -46.45 -41.00 -33.31
N PHE A 20 -47.41 -40.21 -32.83
CA PHE A 20 -47.18 -38.81 -32.47
C PHE A 20 -46.23 -38.69 -31.27
N GLU A 21 -46.36 -39.53 -30.25
CA GLU A 21 -45.44 -39.57 -29.11
C GLU A 21 -44.01 -39.93 -29.55
N GLU A 22 -43.84 -40.93 -30.43
CA GLU A 22 -42.54 -41.28 -31.00
C GLU A 22 -41.92 -40.13 -31.80
N GLN A 23 -42.72 -39.47 -32.64
CA GLN A 23 -42.29 -38.30 -33.41
C GLN A 23 -41.96 -37.10 -32.52
N ALA A 24 -42.75 -36.87 -31.47
CA ALA A 24 -42.49 -35.85 -30.46
C ALA A 24 -41.15 -36.11 -29.77
N ASN A 25 -40.92 -37.34 -29.28
CA ASN A 25 -39.66 -37.72 -28.66
C ASN A 25 -38.46 -37.57 -29.61
N ALA A 26 -38.63 -37.96 -30.88
CA ALA A 26 -37.61 -37.80 -31.90
C ALA A 26 -37.29 -36.32 -32.16
N TYR A 27 -38.30 -35.45 -32.22
CA TYR A 27 -38.11 -34.01 -32.37
C TYR A 27 -37.44 -33.38 -31.14
N LEU A 28 -37.84 -33.75 -29.92
CA LEU A 28 -37.18 -33.26 -28.70
C LEU A 28 -35.69 -33.66 -28.67
N ALA A 29 -35.34 -34.81 -29.26
CA ALA A 29 -33.95 -35.26 -29.36
C ALA A 29 -33.10 -34.52 -30.41
N THR A 30 -33.70 -33.80 -31.36
CA THR A 30 -32.96 -32.98 -32.36
C THR A 30 -32.70 -31.55 -31.90
N LEU A 31 -33.24 -31.16 -30.74
CA LEU A 31 -33.08 -29.83 -30.20
C LEU A 31 -31.62 -29.51 -29.90
N THR A 32 -31.29 -28.21 -29.98
CA THR A 32 -29.93 -27.73 -29.80
C THR A 32 -29.42 -27.97 -28.38
N THR A 33 -28.21 -28.50 -28.24
CA THR A 33 -27.56 -28.79 -26.95
C THR A 33 -26.31 -27.94 -26.71
N THR A 34 -25.85 -27.26 -27.75
CA THR A 34 -24.66 -26.39 -27.72
C THR A 34 -25.13 -24.94 -27.75
N PHE A 35 -24.53 -24.11 -26.90
CA PHE A 35 -24.96 -22.72 -26.68
C PHE A 35 -23.74 -21.82 -26.54
N GLU A 36 -23.04 -21.59 -27.66
CA GLU A 36 -21.78 -20.86 -27.66
C GLU A 36 -21.80 -19.66 -28.63
N THR A 37 -22.52 -19.80 -29.73
CA THR A 37 -22.55 -18.81 -30.82
C THR A 37 -23.88 -18.07 -30.88
N ASP A 38 -23.87 -16.90 -31.53
CA ASP A 38 -25.10 -16.16 -31.82
C ASP A 38 -26.12 -17.00 -32.61
N ASP A 39 -25.64 -17.87 -33.52
CA ASP A 39 -26.49 -18.78 -34.30
C ASP A 39 -27.13 -19.86 -33.42
N ASP A 40 -26.38 -20.43 -32.46
CA ASP A 40 -26.92 -21.38 -31.48
C ASP A 40 -28.06 -20.75 -30.67
N PHE A 41 -27.86 -19.51 -30.22
CA PHE A 41 -28.87 -18.80 -29.45
C PHE A 41 -30.09 -18.43 -30.28
N ALA A 42 -29.89 -17.99 -31.53
CA ALA A 42 -30.99 -17.71 -32.44
C ALA A 42 -31.81 -18.98 -32.74
N LYS A 43 -31.13 -20.11 -32.94
CA LYS A 43 -31.78 -21.42 -33.14
C LYS A 43 -32.54 -21.85 -31.89
N ALA A 44 -31.94 -21.75 -30.71
CA ALA A 44 -32.60 -22.09 -29.46
C ALA A 44 -33.82 -21.21 -29.16
N ASP A 45 -33.76 -19.91 -29.47
CA ASP A 45 -34.88 -18.99 -29.35
C ASP A 45 -36.02 -19.34 -30.36
N SER A 46 -35.69 -19.89 -31.53
CA SER A 46 -36.67 -20.45 -32.48
C SER A 46 -37.30 -21.73 -31.95
N GLU A 47 -36.48 -22.65 -31.45
CA GLU A 47 -36.94 -23.91 -30.85
C GLU A 47 -37.90 -23.66 -29.68
N VAL A 48 -37.65 -22.66 -28.82
CA VAL A 48 -38.58 -22.27 -27.75
C VAL A 48 -39.96 -21.87 -28.29
N LYS A 49 -40.01 -21.15 -29.42
CA LYS A 49 -41.28 -20.78 -30.08
C LYS A 49 -41.97 -22.00 -30.66
N GLU A 50 -41.24 -22.86 -31.36
CA GLU A 50 -41.78 -24.09 -31.93
C GLU A 50 -42.33 -25.03 -30.85
N LEU A 51 -41.61 -25.21 -29.73
CA LEU A 51 -42.07 -25.98 -28.58
C LEU A 51 -43.37 -25.42 -28.01
N LYS A 52 -43.50 -24.09 -27.95
CA LYS A 52 -44.73 -23.42 -27.51
C LYS A 52 -45.89 -23.65 -28.48
N GLU A 53 -45.64 -23.50 -29.78
CA GLU A 53 -46.67 -23.71 -30.80
C GLU A 53 -47.16 -25.16 -30.79
N ILE A 54 -46.27 -26.14 -30.60
CA ILE A 54 -46.65 -27.56 -30.48
C ILE A 54 -47.43 -27.79 -29.17
N GLU A 55 -46.97 -27.24 -28.04
CA GLU A 55 -47.69 -27.28 -26.75
C GLU A 55 -49.12 -26.76 -26.91
N ASP A 56 -49.28 -25.56 -27.48
CA ASP A 56 -50.58 -24.88 -27.66
C ASP A 56 -51.50 -25.66 -28.60
N LYS A 57 -50.95 -26.25 -29.68
CA LYS A 57 -51.72 -27.13 -30.59
C LYS A 57 -52.24 -28.38 -29.90
N ILE A 58 -51.40 -29.05 -29.09
CA ILE A 58 -51.82 -30.25 -28.35
C ILE A 58 -52.92 -29.89 -27.36
N ARG A 59 -52.77 -28.79 -26.59
CA ARG A 59 -53.79 -28.31 -25.64
C ARG A 59 -55.10 -27.97 -26.33
N THR A 60 -55.04 -27.28 -27.48
CA THR A 60 -56.23 -26.96 -28.28
C THR A 60 -56.94 -28.23 -28.77
N ALA A 61 -56.19 -29.24 -29.23
CA ALA A 61 -56.76 -30.51 -29.65
C ALA A 61 -57.46 -31.25 -28.48
N ILE A 62 -56.87 -31.21 -27.28
CA ILE A 62 -57.47 -31.78 -26.06
C ILE A 62 -58.80 -31.07 -25.76
N GLU A 63 -58.83 -29.73 -25.78
CA GLU A 63 -60.04 -28.94 -25.50
C GLU A 63 -61.19 -29.20 -26.48
N GLN A 64 -60.87 -29.52 -27.74
CA GLN A 64 -61.87 -29.84 -28.78
C GLN A 64 -62.46 -31.25 -28.65
N THR A 65 -61.90 -32.09 -27.77
CA THR A 65 -62.25 -33.50 -27.64
C THR A 65 -63.30 -33.70 -26.54
N HIS A 66 -64.37 -34.46 -26.83
CA HIS A 66 -65.46 -34.73 -25.87
C HIS A 66 -65.19 -36.01 -25.06
N SER A 67 -65.37 -35.93 -23.74
CA SER A 67 -65.07 -37.00 -22.77
C SER A 67 -66.05 -38.18 -22.85
N GLY A 68 -65.51 -39.40 -22.99
CA GLY A 68 -66.25 -40.67 -23.06
C GLY A 68 -65.31 -41.87 -23.15
N GLU A 69 -65.05 -42.38 -24.36
CA GLU A 69 -64.22 -43.58 -24.61
C GLU A 69 -62.72 -43.30 -24.82
N ILE A 70 -62.28 -42.05 -24.68
CA ILE A 70 -60.95 -41.58 -25.07
C ILE A 70 -60.17 -40.91 -23.93
N ALA A 71 -60.59 -41.13 -22.68
CA ALA A 71 -59.94 -40.54 -21.50
C ALA A 71 -58.45 -40.90 -21.36
N GLU A 72 -58.08 -42.16 -21.66
CA GLU A 72 -56.67 -42.58 -21.67
C GLU A 72 -55.86 -41.84 -22.75
N LEU A 73 -56.44 -41.61 -23.93
CA LEU A 73 -55.79 -40.86 -25.00
C LEU A 73 -55.59 -39.39 -24.63
N ILE A 74 -56.58 -38.77 -23.99
CA ILE A 74 -56.47 -37.40 -23.47
C ILE A 74 -55.34 -37.31 -22.44
N SER A 75 -55.28 -38.24 -21.49
CA SER A 75 -54.20 -38.30 -20.49
C SER A 75 -52.81 -38.43 -21.13
N THR A 76 -52.66 -39.27 -22.16
CA THR A 76 -51.40 -39.37 -22.92
C THR A 76 -51.08 -38.05 -23.63
N ALA A 77 -52.05 -37.40 -24.27
CA ALA A 77 -51.84 -36.10 -24.92
C ALA A 77 -51.43 -35.01 -23.91
N GLU A 78 -52.03 -34.99 -22.71
CA GLU A 78 -51.64 -34.10 -21.61
C GLU A 78 -50.20 -34.35 -21.17
N GLN A 79 -49.78 -35.62 -21.04
CA GLN A 79 -48.39 -35.95 -20.71
C GLN A 79 -47.42 -35.46 -21.78
N ILE A 80 -47.78 -35.60 -23.07
CA ILE A 80 -46.94 -35.09 -24.17
C ILE A 80 -46.86 -33.57 -24.10
N ALA A 81 -48.00 -32.87 -23.95
CA ALA A 81 -48.02 -31.41 -23.80
C ALA A 81 -47.15 -30.93 -22.61
N GLU A 82 -47.22 -31.63 -21.47
CA GLU A 82 -46.40 -31.31 -20.31
C GLU A 82 -44.91 -31.52 -20.59
N ARG A 83 -44.52 -32.54 -21.35
CA ARG A 83 -43.11 -32.74 -21.77
C ARG A 83 -42.60 -31.59 -22.64
N PHE A 84 -43.39 -31.13 -23.60
CA PHE A 84 -43.06 -29.95 -24.41
C PHE A 84 -42.93 -28.68 -23.55
N ARG A 85 -43.85 -28.49 -22.59
CA ARG A 85 -43.79 -27.36 -21.65
C ARG A 85 -42.52 -27.39 -20.81
N GLN A 86 -42.17 -28.55 -20.23
CA GLN A 86 -40.97 -28.70 -19.39
C GLN A 86 -39.71 -28.44 -20.20
N GLU A 87 -39.61 -28.99 -21.41
CA GLU A 87 -38.45 -28.77 -22.27
C GLU A 87 -38.33 -27.30 -22.69
N ARG A 88 -39.45 -26.63 -23.03
CA ARG A 88 -39.47 -25.20 -23.34
C ARG A 88 -38.94 -24.36 -22.17
N LEU A 89 -39.48 -24.60 -20.96
CA LEU A 89 -39.07 -23.86 -19.76
C LEU A 89 -37.60 -24.11 -19.40
N ASN A 90 -37.15 -25.36 -19.52
CA ASN A 90 -35.75 -25.71 -19.30
C ASN A 90 -34.85 -24.97 -20.29
N ARG A 91 -35.21 -24.96 -21.58
CA ARG A 91 -34.46 -24.31 -22.65
C ARG A 91 -34.41 -22.80 -22.48
N GLU A 92 -35.53 -22.15 -22.19
CA GLU A 92 -35.58 -20.71 -21.87
C GLU A 92 -34.60 -20.36 -20.74
N LYS A 93 -34.56 -21.20 -19.70
CA LYS A 93 -33.65 -21.02 -18.56
C LYS A 93 -32.18 -21.23 -18.96
N VAL A 94 -31.88 -22.31 -19.69
CA VAL A 94 -30.51 -22.63 -20.14
C VAL A 94 -29.97 -21.52 -21.05
N VAL A 95 -30.75 -21.07 -22.04
CA VAL A 95 -30.38 -19.98 -22.94
C VAL A 95 -30.10 -18.69 -22.16
N LYS A 96 -31.00 -18.31 -21.24
CA LYS A 96 -30.84 -17.11 -20.44
C LYS A 96 -29.57 -17.16 -19.57
N ASN A 97 -29.36 -18.28 -18.86
CA ASN A 97 -28.21 -18.46 -17.99
C ASN A 97 -26.91 -18.46 -18.80
N ARG A 98 -26.88 -19.19 -19.92
CA ARG A 98 -25.69 -19.30 -20.74
C ARG A 98 -25.29 -17.98 -21.39
N LYS A 99 -26.26 -17.19 -21.88
CA LYS A 99 -26.02 -15.82 -22.37
C LYS A 99 -25.40 -14.94 -21.27
N ALA A 100 -25.87 -15.06 -20.03
CA ALA A 100 -25.31 -14.32 -18.89
C ALA A 100 -23.89 -14.78 -18.52
N GLU A 101 -23.65 -16.09 -18.46
CA GLU A 101 -22.33 -16.68 -18.18
C GLU A 101 -21.28 -16.27 -19.22
N ILE A 102 -21.61 -16.34 -20.52
CA ILE A 102 -20.68 -15.96 -21.58
C ILE A 102 -20.35 -14.46 -21.48
N LYS A 103 -21.37 -13.63 -21.23
CA LYS A 103 -21.18 -12.19 -21.03
C LYS A 103 -20.24 -11.90 -19.85
N GLU A 104 -20.47 -12.53 -18.71
CA GLU A 104 -19.63 -12.38 -17.53
C GLU A 104 -18.21 -12.88 -17.77
N SER A 105 -18.05 -14.01 -18.48
CA SER A 105 -16.75 -14.57 -18.86
C SER A 105 -15.96 -13.60 -19.75
N ILE A 106 -16.58 -13.01 -20.77
CA ILE A 106 -15.93 -12.02 -21.66
C ILE A 106 -15.44 -10.81 -20.86
N ILE A 107 -16.29 -10.24 -20.00
CA ILE A 107 -15.93 -9.11 -19.15
C ILE A 107 -14.79 -9.50 -18.20
N SER A 108 -14.89 -10.65 -17.54
CA SER A 108 -13.91 -11.11 -16.55
C SER A 108 -12.55 -11.35 -17.19
N GLN A 109 -12.51 -11.99 -18.37
CA GLN A 109 -11.27 -12.21 -19.10
C GLN A 109 -10.59 -10.90 -19.52
N ALA A 110 -11.35 -9.93 -20.03
CA ALA A 110 -10.81 -8.62 -20.38
C ALA A 110 -10.30 -7.89 -19.12
N PHE A 111 -11.06 -7.94 -18.03
CA PHE A 111 -10.69 -7.36 -16.75
C PHE A 111 -9.36 -7.94 -16.23
N GLU A 112 -9.21 -9.25 -16.19
CA GLU A 112 -7.98 -9.91 -15.73
C GLU A 112 -6.76 -9.56 -16.61
N ARG A 113 -6.94 -9.47 -17.93
CA ARG A 113 -5.85 -9.03 -18.84
C ARG A 113 -5.42 -7.59 -18.53
N ILE A 114 -6.36 -6.69 -18.33
CA ILE A 114 -6.08 -5.30 -17.96
C ILE A 114 -5.36 -5.24 -16.61
N LEU A 115 -5.81 -6.00 -15.60
CA LEU A 115 -5.17 -6.04 -14.29
C LEU A 115 -3.75 -6.59 -14.35
N THR A 116 -3.52 -7.60 -15.18
CA THR A 116 -2.17 -8.15 -15.42
C THR A 116 -1.25 -7.08 -15.98
N ILE A 117 -1.71 -6.33 -16.98
CA ILE A 117 -0.92 -5.22 -17.56
C ILE A 117 -0.68 -4.12 -16.52
N LYS A 118 -1.73 -3.70 -15.81
CA LYS A 118 -1.63 -2.68 -14.75
C LYS A 118 -0.65 -3.09 -13.64
N GLY A 119 -0.62 -4.36 -13.26
CA GLY A 119 0.27 -4.90 -12.22
C GLY A 119 1.70 -5.15 -12.68
N SER A 120 2.01 -5.01 -13.98
CA SER A 120 3.35 -5.25 -14.52
C SER A 120 4.34 -4.11 -14.28
N HIS A 121 3.87 -2.97 -13.77
CA HIS A 121 4.69 -1.79 -13.47
C HIS A 121 5.36 -1.89 -12.10
N GLU A 122 6.43 -1.11 -11.89
CA GLU A 122 7.12 -0.99 -10.59
C GLU A 122 6.14 -0.65 -9.45
N SER A 123 6.46 -1.07 -8.22
CA SER A 123 5.56 -0.95 -7.05
C SER A 123 5.01 0.47 -6.86
N ASP A 124 5.86 1.49 -6.93
CA ASP A 124 5.47 2.89 -6.74
C ASP A 124 4.48 3.35 -7.83
N VAL A 125 4.74 2.97 -9.09
CA VAL A 125 3.89 3.30 -10.24
C VAL A 125 2.56 2.57 -10.12
N SER A 126 2.58 1.29 -9.75
CA SER A 126 1.38 0.47 -9.55
C SER A 126 0.46 1.04 -8.47
N LEU A 127 1.02 1.55 -7.37
CA LEU A 127 0.26 2.22 -6.29
C LEU A 127 -0.39 3.52 -6.79
N ALA A 128 0.35 4.35 -7.52
CA ALA A 128 -0.18 5.59 -8.08
C ALA A 128 -1.26 5.32 -9.16
N LEU A 129 -1.06 4.30 -9.99
CA LEU A 129 -2.05 3.83 -10.97
C LEU A 129 -3.35 3.36 -10.31
N GLU A 130 -3.28 2.72 -9.13
CA GLU A 130 -4.50 2.33 -8.39
C GLU A 130 -5.31 3.54 -7.93
N ARG A 131 -4.63 4.65 -7.58
CA ARG A 131 -5.30 5.90 -7.21
C ARG A 131 -5.96 6.58 -8.41
N ASN A 132 -5.29 6.61 -9.55
CA ASN A 132 -5.76 7.35 -10.74
C ASN A 132 -6.73 6.52 -11.59
N ILE A 133 -6.51 5.21 -11.68
CA ILE A 133 -7.33 4.25 -12.43
C ILE A 133 -7.70 3.07 -11.51
N PRO A 134 -8.69 3.24 -10.61
CA PRO A 134 -9.16 2.19 -9.72
C PRO A 134 -9.76 0.99 -10.47
N LYS A 135 -9.63 -0.21 -9.88
CA LYS A 135 -10.17 -1.45 -10.44
C LYS A 135 -11.69 -1.39 -10.66
N GLU A 136 -12.41 -0.73 -9.76
CA GLU A 136 -13.86 -0.57 -9.84
C GLU A 136 -14.27 0.23 -11.08
N ASN A 137 -13.49 1.26 -11.44
CA ASN A 137 -13.72 2.06 -12.63
C ASN A 137 -13.49 1.23 -13.90
N ILE A 138 -12.44 0.41 -13.95
CA ILE A 138 -12.17 -0.51 -15.06
C ILE A 138 -13.35 -1.48 -15.22
N LYS A 139 -13.77 -2.15 -14.14
CA LYS A 139 -14.88 -3.10 -14.17
C LYS A 139 -16.17 -2.43 -14.68
N LYS A 140 -16.50 -1.26 -14.14
CA LYS A 140 -17.69 -0.50 -14.56
C LYS A 140 -17.66 -0.13 -16.03
N ARG A 141 -16.52 0.32 -16.56
CA ARG A 141 -16.35 0.65 -17.98
C ARG A 141 -16.58 -0.55 -18.89
N LEU A 142 -16.02 -1.71 -18.53
CA LEU A 142 -16.26 -2.96 -19.28
C LEU A 142 -17.73 -3.38 -19.23
N GLU A 143 -18.39 -3.29 -18.07
CA GLU A 143 -19.83 -3.56 -17.93
C GLU A 143 -20.66 -2.59 -18.80
N ASP A 144 -20.31 -1.30 -18.78
CA ASP A 144 -20.97 -0.25 -19.57
C ASP A 144 -20.81 -0.48 -21.08
N ALA A 145 -19.64 -0.96 -21.54
CA ALA A 145 -19.38 -1.28 -22.94
C ALA A 145 -20.31 -2.38 -23.48
N THR A 146 -20.77 -3.29 -22.61
CA THR A 146 -21.72 -4.35 -22.99
C THR A 146 -23.17 -3.88 -23.07
N LYS A 147 -23.50 -2.67 -22.59
CA LYS A 147 -24.88 -2.17 -22.60
C LYS A 147 -25.35 -1.96 -24.03
N ARG A 148 -26.61 -2.34 -24.30
CA ARG A 148 -27.27 -2.19 -25.61
C ARG A 148 -26.58 -2.97 -26.74
N ARG A 149 -25.95 -4.11 -26.43
CA ARG A 149 -25.41 -5.06 -27.41
C ARG A 149 -26.33 -6.28 -27.47
N SER A 150 -26.83 -6.59 -28.67
CA SER A 150 -27.81 -7.65 -28.88
C SER A 150 -27.19 -8.99 -29.27
N THR A 151 -25.92 -9.00 -29.70
CA THR A 151 -25.21 -10.21 -30.13
C THR A 151 -23.88 -10.36 -29.40
N LEU A 152 -23.39 -11.59 -29.27
CA LEU A 152 -22.08 -11.89 -28.70
C LEU A 152 -20.97 -11.26 -29.53
N ALA A 153 -21.05 -11.30 -30.86
CA ALA A 153 -20.05 -10.68 -31.71
C ALA A 153 -19.89 -9.18 -31.43
N THR A 154 -21.01 -8.44 -31.34
CA THR A 154 -20.98 -7.00 -31.05
C THR A 154 -20.59 -6.68 -29.61
N LEU A 155 -20.94 -7.55 -28.66
CA LEU A 155 -20.52 -7.44 -27.27
C LEU A 155 -19.01 -7.64 -27.12
N THR A 156 -18.46 -8.72 -27.68
CA THR A 156 -17.03 -9.02 -27.65
C THR A 156 -16.22 -7.92 -28.30
N SER A 157 -16.64 -7.43 -29.47
CA SER A 157 -15.97 -6.32 -30.15
C SER A 157 -15.95 -5.05 -29.30
N ALA A 158 -17.05 -4.71 -28.64
CA ALA A 158 -17.13 -3.54 -27.77
C ALA A 158 -16.23 -3.68 -26.53
N VAL A 159 -16.21 -4.86 -25.90
CA VAL A 159 -15.32 -5.13 -24.75
C VAL A 159 -13.86 -5.05 -25.16
N ASN A 160 -13.47 -5.64 -26.31
CA ASN A 160 -12.09 -5.59 -26.79
C ASN A 160 -11.64 -4.16 -27.14
N ALA A 161 -12.54 -3.35 -27.70
CA ALA A 161 -12.26 -1.93 -27.98
C ALA A 161 -12.05 -1.14 -26.68
N GLU A 162 -12.89 -1.37 -25.68
CA GLU A 162 -12.76 -0.72 -24.36
C GLU A 162 -11.50 -1.20 -23.62
N GLU A 163 -11.19 -2.50 -23.69
CA GLU A 163 -9.93 -3.07 -23.16
C GLU A 163 -8.72 -2.35 -23.76
N THR A 164 -8.69 -2.22 -25.09
CA THR A 164 -7.61 -1.51 -25.79
C THR A 164 -7.49 -0.05 -25.33
N ALA A 165 -8.63 0.64 -25.18
CA ALA A 165 -8.65 2.02 -24.72
C ALA A 165 -8.12 2.16 -23.28
N ILE A 166 -8.57 1.29 -22.36
CA ILE A 166 -8.11 1.28 -20.97
C ILE A 166 -6.63 0.94 -20.88
N THR A 167 -6.15 -0.06 -21.62
CA THR A 167 -4.73 -0.42 -21.66
C THR A 167 -3.87 0.73 -22.17
N ALA A 168 -4.31 1.46 -23.21
CA ALA A 168 -3.61 2.63 -23.70
C ALA A 168 -3.54 3.75 -22.66
N GLU A 169 -4.64 4.00 -21.95
CA GLU A 169 -4.71 4.96 -20.84
C GLU A 169 -3.77 4.59 -19.69
N ILE A 170 -3.78 3.33 -19.26
CA ILE A 170 -2.85 2.81 -18.25
C ILE A 170 -1.40 3.01 -18.70
N GLY A 171 -1.07 2.68 -19.96
CA GLY A 171 0.28 2.84 -20.48
C GLY A 171 0.75 4.30 -20.50
N ALA A 172 -0.10 5.22 -20.95
CA ALA A 172 0.20 6.65 -20.94
C ALA A 172 0.38 7.19 -19.52
N GLU A 173 -0.51 6.79 -18.60
CA GLU A 173 -0.48 7.22 -17.22
C GLU A 173 0.71 6.64 -16.45
N ALA A 174 1.05 5.38 -16.69
CA ALA A 174 2.23 4.73 -16.13
C ALA A 174 3.53 5.44 -16.58
N ALA A 175 3.61 5.82 -17.86
CA ALA A 175 4.75 6.58 -18.39
C ALA A 175 4.86 7.96 -17.72
N ARG A 176 3.73 8.66 -17.55
CA ARG A 176 3.66 9.96 -16.86
C ARG A 176 4.13 9.84 -15.41
N ILE A 177 3.58 8.89 -14.65
CA ILE A 177 3.93 8.66 -13.25
C ILE A 177 5.40 8.25 -13.12
N SER A 178 5.89 7.35 -13.99
CA SER A 178 7.29 6.93 -13.98
C SER A 178 8.24 8.10 -14.23
N ALA A 179 7.92 8.99 -15.18
CA ALA A 179 8.69 10.20 -15.42
C ALA A 179 8.71 11.12 -14.19
N ARG A 180 7.55 11.32 -13.54
CA ARG A 180 7.44 12.14 -12.31
C ARG A 180 8.23 11.53 -11.15
N ARG A 181 8.18 10.20 -10.97
CA ARG A 181 8.94 9.51 -9.91
C ARG A 181 10.44 9.70 -10.03
N LYS A 182 10.97 9.73 -11.25
CA LYS A 182 12.39 9.97 -11.54
C LYS A 182 12.87 11.38 -11.18
N LEU A 183 11.96 12.35 -11.05
CA LEU A 183 12.32 13.72 -10.64
C LEU A 183 12.72 13.78 -9.16
N ILE A 184 12.22 12.86 -8.31
CA ILE A 184 12.53 12.83 -6.88
C ILE A 184 13.93 12.23 -6.67
N PRO A 185 14.92 12.99 -6.19
CA PRO A 185 16.29 12.49 -6.02
C PRO A 185 16.37 11.49 -4.85
N ILE A 186 17.07 10.37 -5.07
CA ILE A 186 17.21 9.28 -4.07
C ILE A 186 17.77 9.81 -2.74
N HIS A 187 18.76 10.70 -2.79
CA HIS A 187 19.38 11.25 -1.57
C HIS A 187 18.44 12.13 -0.74
N TYR A 188 17.39 12.69 -1.34
CA TYR A 188 16.41 13.56 -0.67
C TYR A 188 15.04 12.89 -0.49
N GLU A 189 14.93 11.58 -0.74
CA GLU A 189 13.66 10.86 -0.71
C GLU A 189 12.92 10.98 0.64
N TYR A 190 13.66 11.11 1.74
CA TYR A 190 13.10 11.31 3.08
C TYR A 190 12.30 12.62 3.23
N LEU A 191 12.51 13.62 2.35
CA LEU A 191 11.75 14.87 2.31
C LEU A 191 10.37 14.72 1.66
N PHE A 192 10.12 13.60 0.97
CA PHE A 192 8.92 13.37 0.16
C PHE A 192 8.10 12.19 0.70
N LYS A 193 7.69 12.26 1.98
CA LYS A 193 6.81 11.21 2.58
C LYS A 193 5.46 11.08 1.87
N ASP A 194 5.03 12.16 1.22
CA ASP A 194 3.85 12.31 0.38
C ASP A 194 4.11 12.00 -1.10
N TRP A 195 5.24 11.33 -1.44
CA TRP A 195 5.64 11.03 -2.83
C TRP A 195 4.49 10.46 -3.66
N LEU A 196 3.65 9.59 -3.09
CA LEU A 196 2.54 8.95 -3.80
C LEU A 196 1.51 9.99 -4.29
N VAL A 197 1.19 10.97 -3.46
CA VAL A 197 0.28 12.06 -3.82
C VAL A 197 0.91 12.95 -4.89
N LEU A 198 2.21 13.25 -4.73
CA LEU A 198 2.96 14.10 -5.64
C LEU A 198 3.07 13.49 -7.05
N ILE A 199 3.43 12.21 -7.17
CA ILE A 199 3.59 11.58 -8.48
C ILE A 199 2.26 11.27 -9.15
N ALA A 200 1.20 10.99 -8.38
CA ALA A 200 -0.14 10.73 -8.91
C ALA A 200 -0.89 12.03 -9.28
N GLY A 201 -0.54 13.15 -8.65
CA GLY A 201 -1.15 14.45 -8.87
C GLY A 201 -0.80 15.09 -10.21
N GLU A 202 -1.49 16.18 -10.52
CA GLU A 202 -1.34 16.94 -11.76
C GLU A 202 -0.48 18.21 -11.60
N GLU A 203 -0.16 18.60 -10.36
CA GLU A 203 0.64 19.78 -10.04
C GLU A 203 2.06 19.69 -10.64
N GLU A 204 2.69 20.83 -10.91
CA GLU A 204 4.08 20.88 -11.37
C GLU A 204 5.03 20.41 -10.26
N LEU A 205 5.64 19.24 -10.46
CA LEU A 205 6.42 18.58 -9.41
C LEU A 205 7.83 19.16 -9.23
N GLU A 206 8.46 19.61 -10.31
CA GLU A 206 9.81 20.18 -10.29
C GLU A 206 9.98 21.36 -9.32
N PRO A 207 9.13 22.40 -9.32
CA PRO A 207 9.27 23.52 -8.40
C PRO A 207 9.07 23.09 -6.93
N ILE A 208 8.14 22.15 -6.67
CA ILE A 208 7.93 21.60 -5.33
C ILE A 208 9.20 20.88 -4.83
N ILE A 209 9.83 20.09 -5.69
CA ILE A 209 11.07 19.38 -5.36
C ILE A 209 12.19 20.38 -5.09
N GLN A 210 12.40 21.34 -5.99
CA GLN A 210 13.45 22.35 -5.86
C GLN A 210 13.31 23.16 -4.58
N GLN A 211 12.09 23.57 -4.24
CA GLN A 211 11.82 24.31 -3.02
C GLN A 211 12.18 23.49 -1.78
N ARG A 212 11.72 22.24 -1.67
CA ARG A 212 11.99 21.39 -0.49
C ARG A 212 13.48 21.08 -0.33
N ILE A 213 14.19 20.86 -1.43
CA ILE A 213 15.64 20.63 -1.40
C ILE A 213 16.38 21.90 -0.95
N ALA A 214 16.02 23.06 -1.50
CA ALA A 214 16.66 24.33 -1.11
C ALA A 214 16.45 24.63 0.38
N GLU A 215 15.25 24.36 0.91
CA GLU A 215 14.96 24.50 2.34
C GLU A 215 15.81 23.55 3.20
N GLU A 216 16.04 22.31 2.75
CA GLU A 216 16.90 21.35 3.46
C GLU A 216 18.37 21.74 3.44
N GLU A 217 18.88 22.13 2.27
CA GLU A 217 20.28 22.58 2.11
C GLU A 217 20.57 23.82 2.98
N GLN A 218 19.62 24.74 3.08
CA GLN A 218 19.70 25.87 4.01
C GLN A 218 19.75 25.41 5.47
N ARG A 219 18.87 24.49 5.88
CA ARG A 219 18.89 23.93 7.25
C ARG A 219 20.22 23.23 7.56
N GLU A 220 20.75 22.42 6.66
CA GLU A 220 22.04 21.76 6.85
C GLU A 220 23.19 22.77 6.95
N ALA A 221 23.19 23.80 6.10
CA ALA A 221 24.20 24.85 6.12
C ALA A 221 24.18 25.64 7.45
N GLU A 222 23.00 25.96 7.96
CA GLU A 222 22.84 26.62 9.27
C GLU A 222 23.34 25.76 10.42
N ILE A 223 23.05 24.45 10.41
CA ILE A 223 23.53 23.51 11.43
C ILE A 223 25.06 23.43 11.40
N LYS A 224 25.65 23.30 10.20
CA LYS A 224 27.12 23.28 10.03
C LYS A 224 27.76 24.58 10.50
N ALA A 225 27.18 25.74 10.16
CA ALA A 225 27.67 27.04 10.59
C ALA A 225 27.62 27.21 12.12
N LYS A 226 26.52 26.79 12.76
CA LYS A 226 26.40 26.81 14.23
C LYS A 226 27.42 25.88 14.89
N ALA A 227 27.58 24.65 14.37
CA ALA A 227 28.57 23.70 14.88
C ALA A 227 30.01 24.24 14.76
N GLU A 228 30.36 24.90 13.65
CA GLU A 228 31.68 25.51 13.46
C GLU A 228 31.90 26.71 14.40
N GLN A 229 30.88 27.56 14.60
CA GLN A 229 30.94 28.67 15.55
C GLN A 229 31.12 28.17 16.99
N GLU A 230 30.37 27.14 17.40
CA GLU A 230 30.53 26.52 18.71
C GLU A 230 31.92 25.88 18.90
N ALA A 231 32.46 25.24 17.87
CA ALA A 231 33.80 24.66 17.91
C ALA A 231 34.88 25.75 18.05
N LYS A 232 34.77 26.86 17.31
CA LYS A 232 35.67 28.01 17.44
C LYS A 232 35.58 28.67 18.80
N ALA A 233 34.36 28.89 19.32
CA ALA A 233 34.16 29.46 20.64
C ALA A 233 34.73 28.58 21.77
N LYS A 234 34.58 27.25 21.67
CA LYS A 234 35.22 26.31 22.61
C LYS A 234 36.75 26.38 22.53
N ALA A 235 37.32 26.36 21.32
CA ALA A 235 38.76 26.44 21.14
C ALA A 235 39.36 27.77 21.63
N GLU A 236 38.66 28.89 21.43
CA GLU A 236 39.07 30.20 21.94
C GLU A 236 38.97 30.26 23.46
N ALA A 237 37.89 29.74 24.05
CA ALA A 237 37.76 29.63 25.50
C ALA A 237 38.85 28.74 26.13
N GLU A 238 39.23 27.64 25.47
CA GLU A 238 40.34 26.78 25.90
C GLU A 238 41.69 27.50 25.83
N LYS A 239 41.94 28.28 24.77
CA LYS A 239 43.16 29.11 24.66
C LYS A 239 43.24 30.17 25.75
N VAL A 240 42.17 30.93 25.97
CA VAL A 240 42.11 31.95 27.04
C VAL A 240 42.32 31.31 28.42
N GLN A 241 41.73 30.13 28.67
CA GLN A 241 41.98 29.40 29.92
C GLN A 241 43.43 28.90 30.04
N ALA A 242 44.05 28.45 28.94
CA ALA A 242 45.44 28.01 28.96
C ALA A 242 46.40 29.18 29.18
N GLU A 243 46.17 30.33 28.54
CA GLU A 243 46.94 31.57 28.73
C GLU A 243 46.77 32.11 30.16
N ALA A 244 45.56 32.13 30.70
CA ALA A 244 45.31 32.55 32.08
C ALA A 244 46.01 31.62 33.10
N LYS A 245 46.05 30.30 32.84
CA LYS A 245 46.83 29.35 33.65
C LYS A 245 48.34 29.62 33.54
N ALA A 246 48.86 29.85 32.34
CA ALA A 246 50.28 30.15 32.14
C ALA A 246 50.70 31.46 32.83
N ILE A 247 49.89 32.51 32.77
CA ILE A 247 50.15 33.78 33.47
C ILE A 247 50.08 33.58 34.99
N ALA A 248 49.12 32.79 35.49
CA ALA A 248 49.05 32.46 36.92
C ALA A 248 50.28 31.66 37.40
N ASP A 249 50.78 30.73 36.58
CA ASP A 249 51.99 29.95 36.86
C ASP A 249 53.25 30.83 36.81
N GLU A 250 53.36 31.78 35.87
CA GLU A 250 54.46 32.76 35.82
C GLU A 250 54.45 33.75 36.99
N MET A 251 53.28 34.25 37.40
CA MET A 251 53.16 35.12 38.57
C MET A 251 53.54 34.39 39.87
N ALA A 252 53.21 33.10 39.98
CA ALA A 252 53.66 32.26 41.09
C ALA A 252 55.18 32.04 41.09
N GLN A 253 55.82 31.98 39.91
CA GLN A 253 57.28 31.90 39.81
C GLN A 253 57.97 33.26 40.07
N GLN A 254 57.41 34.39 39.63
CA GLN A 254 58.00 35.71 39.86
C GLN A 254 57.87 36.19 41.31
N GLN A 255 56.77 35.84 42.00
CA GLN A 255 56.66 36.05 43.46
C GLN A 255 57.66 35.21 44.26
N ALA A 256 58.30 34.21 43.65
CA ALA A 256 59.41 33.48 44.27
C ALA A 256 60.78 34.18 44.10
N VAL A 257 60.90 35.30 43.35
CA VAL A 257 62.20 35.92 43.01
C VAL A 257 62.37 37.37 43.53
N GLU A 258 61.35 38.06 44.07
CA GLU A 258 61.53 39.36 44.75
C GLU A 258 61.72 39.23 46.30
N ASN A 259 62.95 38.81 46.67
CA ASN A 259 63.87 39.09 47.81
C ASN A 259 63.42 39.90 49.08
N PRO A 260 64.12 39.86 50.27
CA PRO A 260 65.57 39.59 50.46
C PRO A 260 66.07 38.81 51.71
N GLN A 261 67.40 38.54 51.70
CA GLN A 261 68.33 38.17 52.78
C GLN A 261 68.60 36.66 52.89
N ASP A 262 69.70 36.07 52.40
CA ASP A 262 71.11 36.48 52.39
C ASP A 262 71.64 37.05 53.71
N PHE A 263 71.55 36.23 54.75
CA PHE A 263 72.46 36.26 55.91
C PHE A 263 72.95 34.85 56.17
N ALA A 264 73.90 34.38 55.37
CA ALA A 264 74.67 33.19 55.68
C ALA A 264 76.11 33.39 55.27
N LYS A 265 76.86 34.16 56.08
CA LYS A 265 78.29 34.00 56.40
C LYS A 265 78.83 35.25 57.11
N THR A 266 78.58 35.35 58.41
CA THR A 266 79.43 36.10 59.34
C THR A 266 79.16 35.58 60.74
N GLU A 267 80.02 34.68 61.22
CA GLU A 267 80.15 34.41 62.65
C GLU A 267 80.64 35.70 63.32
N THR A 268 79.79 36.32 64.14
CA THR A 268 80.18 37.44 64.99
C THR A 268 79.87 37.06 66.44
N THR A 269 80.89 37.23 67.29
CA THR A 269 80.90 36.89 68.72
C THR A 269 80.38 38.04 69.56
N GLU A 270 79.12 38.43 69.37
CA GLU A 270 78.39 39.34 70.27
C GLU A 270 77.08 38.67 70.74
N PRO A 271 76.59 38.95 71.96
CA PRO A 271 75.40 38.29 72.49
C PRO A 271 74.17 38.70 71.67
N LEU A 272 73.59 37.76 70.93
CA LEU A 272 72.36 37.96 70.16
C LEU A 272 71.21 38.39 71.08
N GLY A 273 70.56 39.51 70.77
CA GLY A 273 69.27 39.88 71.34
C GLY A 273 68.15 38.91 70.93
N ASP A 274 67.04 38.91 71.66
CA ASP A 274 65.92 37.99 71.43
C ASP A 274 65.42 38.07 69.98
N PHE A 275 65.54 36.97 69.23
CA PHE A 275 64.99 36.83 67.88
C PHE A 275 63.94 35.72 67.85
N VAL A 276 62.85 35.94 67.09
CA VAL A 276 61.77 34.97 66.94
C VAL A 276 61.85 34.30 65.57
N ILE A 277 62.07 32.99 65.54
CA ILE A 277 61.98 32.18 64.32
C ILE A 277 60.52 31.75 64.13
N THR A 278 59.90 32.15 63.02
CA THR A 278 58.54 31.71 62.65
C THR A 278 58.60 30.70 61.51
N ILE A 279 58.09 29.49 61.76
CA ILE A 279 57.96 28.44 60.73
C ILE A 279 56.49 28.28 60.36
N ARG A 280 56.14 28.51 59.09
CA ARG A 280 54.78 28.30 58.57
C ARG A 280 54.62 26.87 58.04
N LEU A 281 53.71 26.10 58.63
CA LEU A 281 53.41 24.71 58.25
C LEU A 281 52.08 24.64 57.49
N ASN A 282 52.10 24.91 56.18
CA ASN A 282 50.88 25.10 55.38
C ASN A 282 50.31 23.80 54.77
N GLN A 283 50.99 22.66 54.94
CA GLN A 283 50.62 21.37 54.34
C GLN A 283 50.79 20.20 55.34
N THR A 284 50.50 20.42 56.62
CA THR A 284 50.60 19.39 57.66
C THR A 284 49.29 19.24 58.43
N ILE A 285 48.93 18.01 58.81
CA ILE A 285 47.82 17.77 59.72
C ILE A 285 48.19 18.19 61.16
N GLN A 286 47.18 18.57 61.95
CA GLN A 286 47.36 19.13 63.30
C GLN A 286 48.21 18.24 64.23
N SER A 287 48.06 16.91 64.12
CA SER A 287 48.84 15.95 64.92
C SER A 287 50.35 16.02 64.63
N HIS A 288 50.74 16.22 63.37
CA HIS A 288 52.15 16.39 62.99
C HIS A 288 52.72 17.73 63.45
N ALA A 289 51.95 18.82 63.34
CA ALA A 289 52.37 20.12 63.86
C ALA A 289 52.63 20.08 65.39
N VAL A 290 51.76 19.36 66.12
CA VAL A 290 51.93 19.17 67.58
C VAL A 290 53.15 18.30 67.91
N ASN A 291 53.43 17.24 67.14
CA ASN A 291 54.62 16.42 67.37
C ASN A 291 55.92 17.21 67.12
N ILE A 292 55.99 17.98 66.05
CA ILE A 292 57.13 18.86 65.77
C ILE A 292 57.35 19.85 66.92
N ALA A 293 56.28 20.45 67.43
CA ALA A 293 56.38 21.37 68.58
C ALA A 293 56.89 20.66 69.85
N ARG A 294 56.48 19.40 70.10
CA ARG A 294 57.01 18.62 71.23
C ARG A 294 58.49 18.30 71.06
N GLU A 295 58.94 17.96 69.87
CA GLU A 295 60.36 17.69 69.58
C GLU A 295 61.22 18.95 69.75
N LEU A 296 60.71 20.10 69.29
CA LEU A 296 61.38 21.39 69.49
C LEU A 296 61.41 21.77 70.96
N LYS A 297 60.31 21.57 71.71
CA LYS A 297 60.26 21.81 73.14
C LYS A 297 61.23 20.90 73.91
N ALA A 298 61.40 19.65 73.48
CA ALA A 298 62.39 18.74 74.07
C ALA A 298 63.83 19.21 73.85
N LYS A 299 64.12 19.90 72.73
CA LYS A 299 65.46 20.40 72.40
C LYS A 299 65.76 21.79 72.98
N PHE A 300 64.78 22.67 73.03
CA PHE A 300 64.97 24.10 73.34
C PHE A 300 64.22 24.56 74.60
N GLY A 301 63.53 23.67 75.30
CA GLY A 301 62.83 23.96 76.55
C GLY A 301 61.58 24.82 76.37
N ASP A 302 61.21 25.59 77.40
CA ASP A 302 59.98 26.39 77.45
C ASP A 302 59.96 27.62 76.51
N CYS A 303 61.01 27.83 75.72
CA CYS A 303 61.12 28.93 74.76
C CYS A 303 60.34 28.69 73.44
N VAL A 304 59.53 27.62 73.34
CA VAL A 304 58.77 27.25 72.14
C VAL A 304 57.28 27.51 72.36
N SER A 305 56.69 28.44 71.58
CA SER A 305 55.25 28.71 71.56
C SER A 305 54.60 28.26 70.24
N LEU A 306 53.52 27.50 70.30
CA LEU A 306 52.73 27.13 69.12
C LEU A 306 51.47 28.00 69.04
N ASN A 307 51.48 28.96 68.13
CA ASN A 307 50.32 29.80 67.85
C ASN A 307 49.61 29.28 66.59
N LYS A 308 48.28 29.15 66.65
CA LYS A 308 47.48 28.88 65.45
C LYS A 308 47.41 30.16 64.62
N ALA A 309 47.90 30.12 63.39
CA ALA A 309 47.66 31.20 62.43
C ALA A 309 46.14 31.33 62.20
N LYS A 310 45.62 32.55 62.21
CA LYS A 310 44.21 32.84 61.88
C LYS A 310 43.93 32.59 60.40
#